data_AF-A0A2V9QYR1-F1
#
_entry.id   AF-A0A2V9QYR1-F1
#
_cell.length_a   1.000
_cell.length_b   1.000
_cell.length_c   1.000
_cell.angle_alpha   90.00
_cell.angle_beta   90.00
_cell.angle_gamma   90.00
#
_symmetry.space_group_name_H-M   'P 1'
#
loop_
_entity.id
_entity.type
_entity.pdbx_description
1 polymer ?
#
loop_
_entity_poly.entity_id
_entity_poly.type
_entity_poly.pdbx_seq_one_letter_code
_entity_poly.pdbx_strand_id
1 'polypeptide(L)'
;MSLSKRFQSRAGREINQDSFIWEWPETGLILFNSPGDPKPQIKIDQGRITELDGKSEAEFDLIDRFIARYAVDLSVAAESMAMDSHSLARMLADFQASRQRVVRIVSGLTPAKIMEVVNCLNVVEMMMALQKMRARKTPSNQAHVTNKKENPSLLAADAAEAVERGFSELETTVGVARYAPFNAMALLIGSQTGRGTALTQCAVEEALSLKLAWLGLTTYAETLSVYGTEQAFRDGDDTPWSKAFLASAYASRGIKVR
;
A
#
# COMPACT_ATOMS: atom_id res chain seq x y z
N MET A 1 -21.56 24.28 -39.32
CA MET A 1 -22.26 24.50 -38.04
C MET A 1 -21.29 25.19 -37.08
N SER A 2 -21.61 26.38 -36.56
CA SER A 2 -20.74 27.00 -35.55
C SER A 2 -20.87 26.22 -34.24
N LEU A 3 -19.74 25.72 -33.74
CA LEU A 3 -19.70 25.06 -32.44
C LEU A 3 -20.13 26.04 -31.34
N SER A 4 -20.95 25.58 -30.39
CA SER A 4 -21.37 26.38 -29.25
C SER A 4 -20.16 26.93 -28.50
N LYS A 5 -20.13 28.26 -28.26
CA LYS A 5 -19.07 28.92 -27.48
C LYS A 5 -18.84 28.28 -26.11
N ARG A 6 -19.90 27.74 -25.50
CA ARG A 6 -19.83 26.99 -24.23
C ARG A 6 -19.00 25.72 -24.37
N PHE A 7 -19.14 24.98 -25.47
CA PHE A 7 -18.36 23.77 -25.71
C PHE A 7 -16.90 24.08 -26.02
N GLN A 8 -16.63 25.17 -26.75
CA GLN A 8 -15.26 25.63 -26.99
C GLN A 8 -14.54 25.97 -25.66
N SER A 9 -15.20 26.71 -24.76
CA SER A 9 -14.66 27.00 -23.43
C SER A 9 -14.46 25.73 -22.59
N ARG A 10 -15.39 24.76 -22.69
CA ARG A 10 -15.27 23.50 -21.95
C ARG A 10 -14.15 22.61 -22.48
N ALA A 11 -13.93 22.58 -23.80
CA ALA A 11 -12.89 21.77 -24.42
C ALA A 11 -11.48 22.20 -24.00
N GLY A 12 -11.25 23.49 -23.75
CA GLY A 12 -9.97 24.01 -23.27
C GLY A 12 -9.69 23.85 -21.77
N ARG A 13 -10.56 23.17 -21.00
CA ARG A 13 -10.30 22.92 -19.57
C ARG A 13 -9.22 21.85 -19.39
N GLU A 14 -8.38 22.03 -18.38
CA GLU A 14 -7.26 21.12 -18.05
C GLU A 14 -7.71 19.67 -17.86
N ILE A 15 -8.91 19.43 -17.28
CA ILE A 15 -9.47 18.09 -17.09
C ILE A 15 -9.57 17.27 -18.39
N ASN A 16 -9.65 17.90 -19.56
CA ASN A 16 -9.70 17.16 -20.84
C ASN A 16 -8.30 16.75 -21.35
N GLN A 17 -7.23 17.10 -20.63
CA GLN A 17 -5.89 16.57 -20.86
C GLN A 17 -5.71 15.22 -20.14
N ASP A 18 -6.59 14.92 -19.17
CA ASP A 18 -6.63 13.61 -18.51
C ASP A 18 -7.16 12.54 -19.48
N SER A 19 -6.63 11.33 -19.34
CA SER A 19 -7.06 10.18 -20.14
C SER A 19 -8.18 9.42 -19.42
N PHE A 20 -9.40 9.56 -19.93
CA PHE A 20 -10.54 8.73 -19.51
C PHE A 20 -10.70 7.56 -20.48
N ILE A 21 -10.73 6.36 -19.94
CA ILE A 21 -10.97 5.12 -20.69
C ILE A 21 -12.28 4.49 -20.23
N TRP A 22 -12.89 3.70 -21.11
CA TRP A 22 -13.97 2.81 -20.74
C TRP A 22 -13.42 1.60 -19.99
N GLU A 23 -14.24 1.00 -19.14
CA GLU A 23 -13.87 -0.24 -18.44
C GLU A 23 -13.55 -1.35 -19.44
N TRP A 24 -12.49 -2.12 -19.16
CA TRP A 24 -12.05 -3.26 -19.95
C TRP A 24 -11.62 -4.42 -19.02
N PRO A 25 -12.59 -5.15 -18.44
CA PRO A 25 -12.36 -6.14 -17.39
C PRO A 25 -11.41 -7.27 -17.77
N GLU A 26 -11.40 -7.69 -19.03
CA GLU A 26 -10.56 -8.79 -19.53
C GLU A 26 -9.06 -8.47 -19.42
N THR A 27 -8.69 -7.20 -19.27
CA THR A 27 -7.32 -6.73 -19.06
C THR A 27 -7.06 -6.21 -17.65
N GLY A 28 -8.05 -6.29 -16.76
CA GLY A 28 -8.00 -5.72 -15.42
C GLY A 28 -8.19 -4.20 -15.37
N LEU A 29 -8.58 -3.54 -16.46
CA LEU A 29 -8.88 -2.10 -16.49
C LEU A 29 -10.31 -1.83 -16.00
N ILE A 30 -10.56 -2.16 -14.74
CA ILE A 30 -11.81 -1.92 -14.01
C ILE A 30 -11.46 -1.70 -12.53
N LEU A 31 -12.16 -0.81 -11.85
CA LEU A 31 -11.82 -0.43 -10.47
C LEU A 31 -12.23 -1.51 -9.45
N PHE A 32 -13.50 -1.93 -9.46
CA PHE A 32 -14.06 -2.89 -8.52
C PHE A 32 -15.15 -3.74 -9.19
N ASN A 33 -15.41 -4.93 -8.65
CA ASN A 33 -16.46 -5.86 -9.09
C ASN A 33 -16.31 -6.28 -10.54
N SER A 34 -15.10 -6.68 -10.92
CA SER A 34 -14.90 -7.33 -12.21
C SER A 34 -15.78 -8.57 -12.28
N PRO A 35 -16.41 -8.86 -13.43
CA PRO A 35 -17.08 -10.14 -13.65
C PRO A 35 -16.14 -11.35 -13.46
N GLY A 36 -14.82 -11.13 -13.56
CA GLY A 36 -13.79 -12.15 -13.30
C GLY A 36 -13.34 -12.25 -11.84
N ASP A 37 -13.81 -11.39 -10.94
CA ASP A 37 -13.44 -11.47 -9.52
C ASP A 37 -14.05 -12.73 -8.88
N PRO A 38 -13.30 -13.43 -8.01
CA PRO A 38 -13.80 -14.64 -7.36
C PRO A 38 -14.88 -14.32 -6.34
N LYS A 39 -15.77 -15.29 -6.10
CA LYS A 39 -16.73 -15.20 -5.00
C LYS A 39 -16.06 -15.53 -3.66
N PRO A 40 -16.38 -14.80 -2.57
CA PRO A 40 -15.78 -15.07 -1.26
C PRO A 40 -16.10 -16.47 -0.74
N GLN A 41 -15.09 -17.30 -0.58
CA GLN A 41 -15.23 -18.68 -0.11
C GLN A 41 -13.98 -19.09 0.69
N ILE A 42 -14.17 -19.91 1.71
CA ILE A 42 -13.06 -20.51 2.45
C ILE A 42 -13.42 -21.92 2.88
N LYS A 43 -12.48 -22.85 2.77
CA LYS A 43 -12.57 -24.17 3.39
C LYS A 43 -11.34 -24.43 4.24
N ILE A 44 -11.57 -24.86 5.47
CA ILE A 44 -10.51 -25.17 6.43
C ILE A 44 -10.63 -26.64 6.79
N ASP A 45 -9.53 -27.39 6.63
CA ASP A 45 -9.40 -28.78 7.06
C ASP A 45 -8.18 -28.93 7.95
N GLN A 46 -8.37 -29.49 9.15
CA GLN A 46 -7.31 -29.71 10.15
C GLN A 46 -6.41 -28.48 10.41
N GLY A 47 -7.00 -27.27 10.47
CA GLY A 47 -6.26 -26.03 10.72
C GLY A 47 -5.45 -25.53 9.51
N ARG A 48 -5.80 -25.96 8.30
CA ARG A 48 -5.20 -25.52 7.04
C ARG A 48 -6.28 -25.12 6.05
N ILE A 49 -6.08 -24.00 5.35
CA ILE A 49 -6.97 -23.57 4.27
C ILE A 49 -6.77 -24.50 3.06
N THR A 50 -7.82 -25.19 2.64
CA THR A 50 -7.83 -26.10 1.49
C THR A 50 -8.60 -25.54 0.29
N GLU A 51 -9.30 -24.42 0.48
CA GLU A 51 -9.96 -23.66 -0.58
C GLU A 51 -9.99 -22.18 -0.18
N LEU A 52 -9.66 -21.29 -1.12
CA LEU A 52 -9.61 -19.84 -0.93
C LEU A 52 -10.23 -19.15 -2.14
N ASP A 53 -11.32 -18.41 -1.92
CA ASP A 53 -12.02 -17.61 -2.92
C ASP A 53 -12.29 -18.38 -4.23
N GLY A 54 -12.81 -19.60 -4.09
CA GLY A 54 -13.21 -20.46 -5.22
C GLY A 54 -12.06 -21.22 -5.90
N LYS A 55 -10.82 -21.06 -5.45
CA LYS A 55 -9.68 -21.90 -5.86
C LYS A 55 -9.44 -23.00 -4.85
N SER A 56 -9.21 -24.22 -5.33
CA SER A 56 -8.74 -25.32 -4.49
C SER A 56 -7.25 -25.21 -4.17
N GLU A 57 -6.78 -25.86 -3.10
CA GLU A 57 -5.36 -25.85 -2.72
C GLU A 57 -4.41 -26.28 -3.86
N ALA A 58 -4.86 -27.18 -4.74
CA ALA A 58 -4.10 -27.63 -5.91
C ALA A 58 -3.92 -26.54 -6.97
N GLU A 59 -4.82 -25.56 -7.02
CA GLU A 59 -4.82 -24.44 -7.95
C GLU A 59 -4.12 -23.20 -7.38
N PHE A 60 -3.74 -23.22 -6.10
CA PHE A 60 -3.09 -22.09 -5.47
C PHE A 60 -1.76 -21.75 -6.14
N ASP A 61 -1.65 -20.50 -6.57
CA ASP A 61 -0.40 -19.86 -6.96
C ASP A 61 0.45 -19.48 -5.72
N LEU A 62 1.59 -18.81 -5.94
CA LEU A 62 2.46 -18.38 -4.84
C LEU A 62 1.77 -17.42 -3.86
N ILE A 63 0.87 -16.56 -4.34
CA ILE A 63 0.17 -15.57 -3.53
C ILE A 63 -0.91 -16.26 -2.71
N ASP A 64 -1.74 -17.08 -3.35
CA ASP A 64 -2.78 -17.86 -2.68
C ASP A 64 -2.18 -18.70 -1.54
N ARG A 65 -1.07 -19.40 -1.80
CA ARG A 65 -0.35 -20.20 -0.78
C ARG A 65 0.16 -19.35 0.37
N PHE A 66 0.68 -18.16 0.08
CA PHE A 66 1.21 -17.27 1.11
C PHE A 66 0.07 -16.72 2.00
N ILE A 67 -1.03 -16.26 1.39
CA ILE A 67 -2.21 -15.76 2.09
C ILE A 67 -2.83 -16.88 2.95
N ALA A 68 -3.07 -18.04 2.35
CA ALA A 68 -3.67 -19.20 3.02
C ALA A 68 -2.86 -19.67 4.24
N ARG A 69 -1.54 -19.51 4.20
CA ARG A 69 -0.64 -19.95 5.28
C ARG A 69 -0.39 -18.90 6.36
N TYR A 70 -0.37 -17.62 6.00
CA TYR A 70 0.17 -16.58 6.90
C TYR A 70 -0.75 -15.38 7.15
N ALA A 71 -1.73 -15.11 6.29
CA ALA A 71 -2.45 -13.84 6.32
C ALA A 71 -3.85 -13.93 6.97
N VAL A 72 -4.50 -15.09 6.93
CA VAL A 72 -5.85 -15.29 7.49
C VAL A 72 -5.76 -15.89 8.89
N ASP A 73 -6.38 -15.25 9.87
CA ASP A 73 -6.53 -15.77 11.22
C ASP A 73 -7.62 -16.86 11.26
N LEU A 74 -7.16 -18.11 11.26
CA LEU A 74 -8.02 -19.29 11.24
C LEU A 74 -8.90 -19.42 12.48
N SER A 75 -8.53 -18.79 13.60
CA SER A 75 -9.31 -18.86 14.86
C SER A 75 -10.66 -18.14 14.77
N VAL A 76 -10.78 -17.21 13.81
CA VAL A 76 -11.95 -16.35 13.61
C VAL A 76 -12.51 -16.41 12.20
N ALA A 77 -11.83 -17.11 11.27
CA ALA A 77 -12.22 -17.18 9.86
C ALA A 77 -13.64 -17.71 9.64
N ALA A 78 -14.04 -18.79 10.33
CA ALA A 78 -15.39 -19.36 10.19
C ALA A 78 -16.49 -18.39 10.64
N GLU A 79 -16.29 -17.70 11.78
CA GLU A 79 -17.19 -16.65 12.27
C GLU A 79 -17.27 -15.50 11.27
N SER A 80 -16.10 -15.01 10.84
CA SER A 80 -15.97 -13.79 10.03
C SER A 80 -16.52 -13.98 8.62
N MET A 81 -16.24 -15.12 7.99
CA MET A 81 -16.71 -15.43 6.63
C MET A 81 -18.21 -15.76 6.57
N ALA A 82 -18.81 -16.21 7.68
CA ALA A 82 -20.25 -16.44 7.79
C ALA A 82 -21.05 -15.13 7.93
N MET A 83 -20.40 -14.01 8.27
CA MET A 83 -21.08 -12.73 8.41
C MET A 83 -21.50 -12.15 7.05
N ASP A 84 -22.69 -11.56 7.06
CA ASP A 84 -23.19 -10.75 5.95
C ASP A 84 -22.30 -9.52 5.70
N SER A 85 -22.00 -9.24 4.44
CA SER A 85 -21.05 -8.18 4.06
C SER A 85 -21.58 -6.79 4.34
N HIS A 86 -22.89 -6.55 4.24
CA HIS A 86 -23.48 -5.28 4.66
C HIS A 86 -23.38 -5.07 6.17
N SER A 87 -23.49 -6.15 6.96
CA SER A 87 -23.32 -6.11 8.41
C SER A 87 -21.87 -5.82 8.81
N LEU A 88 -20.89 -6.40 8.11
CA LEU A 88 -19.47 -6.08 8.25
C LEU A 88 -19.16 -4.62 7.84
N ALA A 89 -19.72 -4.16 6.72
CA ALA A 89 -19.59 -2.79 6.24
C ALA A 89 -20.16 -1.79 7.24
N ARG A 90 -21.35 -2.06 7.80
CA ARG A 90 -21.91 -1.26 8.88
C ARG A 90 -20.99 -1.25 10.10
N MET A 91 -20.43 -2.39 10.48
CA MET A 91 -19.49 -2.48 11.61
C MET A 91 -18.25 -1.58 11.41
N LEU A 92 -17.76 -1.43 10.17
CA LEU A 92 -16.65 -0.53 9.87
C LEU A 92 -16.98 0.94 10.16
N ALA A 93 -18.20 1.40 9.90
CA ALA A 93 -18.61 2.80 10.14
C ALA A 93 -19.29 3.03 11.51
N ASP A 94 -19.73 1.98 12.20
CA ASP A 94 -20.44 2.07 13.48
C ASP A 94 -19.52 2.54 14.62
N PHE A 95 -19.93 3.57 15.34
CA PHE A 95 -19.18 4.13 16.47
C PHE A 95 -19.23 3.24 17.72
N GLN A 96 -20.24 2.36 17.86
CA GLN A 96 -20.32 1.40 18.96
C GLN A 96 -19.37 0.21 18.76
N ALA A 97 -18.98 -0.08 17.53
CA ALA A 97 -18.02 -1.13 17.22
C ALA A 97 -16.58 -0.62 17.40
N SER A 98 -15.88 -1.13 18.41
CA SER A 98 -14.47 -0.79 18.66
C SER A 98 -13.54 -1.23 17.53
N ARG A 99 -12.43 -0.50 17.34
CA ARG A 99 -11.39 -0.87 16.36
C ARG A 99 -10.87 -2.30 16.60
N GLN A 100 -10.65 -2.69 17.85
CA GLN A 100 -10.15 -4.04 18.19
C GLN A 100 -11.10 -5.13 17.72
N ARG A 101 -12.41 -4.93 17.90
CA ARG A 101 -13.43 -5.86 17.42
C ARG A 101 -13.39 -5.97 15.89
N VAL A 102 -13.32 -4.84 15.19
CA VAL A 102 -13.25 -4.83 13.73
C VAL A 102 -11.99 -5.54 13.23
N VAL A 103 -10.81 -5.26 13.80
CA VAL A 103 -9.56 -5.93 13.42
C VAL A 103 -9.64 -7.44 13.60
N ARG A 104 -10.18 -7.92 14.73
CA ARG A 104 -10.37 -9.36 14.98
C ARG A 104 -11.25 -10.01 13.92
N ILE A 105 -12.33 -9.37 13.50
CA ILE A 105 -13.23 -9.95 12.49
C ILE A 105 -12.58 -9.88 11.10
N VAL A 106 -12.00 -8.73 10.73
CA VAL A 106 -11.38 -8.54 9.41
C VAL A 106 -10.17 -9.47 9.22
N SER A 107 -9.43 -9.83 10.28
CA SER A 107 -8.30 -10.76 10.18
C SER A 107 -8.70 -12.18 9.78
N GLY A 108 -9.97 -12.56 9.92
CA GLY A 108 -10.48 -13.85 9.46
C GLY A 108 -11.05 -13.85 8.04
N LEU A 109 -11.10 -12.69 7.37
CA LEU A 109 -11.70 -12.57 6.05
C LEU A 109 -10.69 -12.94 4.94
N THR A 110 -11.21 -13.51 3.85
CA THR A 110 -10.44 -13.71 2.62
C THR A 110 -10.30 -12.41 1.83
N PRO A 111 -9.36 -12.31 0.88
CA PRO A 111 -9.23 -11.14 0.00
C PRO A 111 -10.54 -10.76 -0.69
N ALA A 112 -11.25 -11.72 -1.30
CA ALA A 112 -12.52 -11.42 -1.97
C ALA A 112 -13.59 -10.94 -0.98
N LYS A 113 -13.63 -11.50 0.24
CA LYS A 113 -14.60 -11.05 1.24
C LYS A 113 -14.35 -9.63 1.70
N ILE A 114 -13.09 -9.22 1.86
CA ILE A 114 -12.74 -7.84 2.19
C ILE A 114 -13.24 -6.90 1.09
N MET A 115 -13.02 -7.25 -0.18
CA MET A 115 -13.50 -6.45 -1.30
C MET A 115 -15.03 -6.38 -1.38
N GLU A 116 -15.73 -7.49 -1.15
CA GLU A 116 -17.20 -7.52 -1.07
C GLU A 116 -17.72 -6.56 0.01
N VAL A 117 -17.08 -6.51 1.18
CA VAL A 117 -17.43 -5.60 2.28
C VAL A 117 -17.17 -4.13 1.92
N VAL A 118 -16.00 -3.82 1.36
CA VAL A 118 -15.64 -2.45 0.95
C VAL A 118 -16.60 -1.94 -0.13
N ASN A 119 -17.04 -2.82 -1.03
CA ASN A 119 -17.97 -2.47 -2.09
C ASN A 119 -19.39 -2.12 -1.58
N CYS A 120 -19.74 -2.49 -0.34
CA CYS A 120 -20.99 -2.06 0.28
C CYS A 120 -20.96 -0.60 0.77
N LEU A 121 -19.79 0.07 0.77
CA LEU A 121 -19.59 1.40 1.33
C LEU A 121 -19.55 2.46 0.24
N ASN A 122 -20.16 3.61 0.49
CA ASN A 122 -19.82 4.84 -0.25
C ASN A 122 -18.60 5.54 0.40
N VAL A 123 -18.06 6.55 -0.28
CA VAL A 123 -16.83 7.24 0.16
C VAL A 123 -16.96 7.92 1.53
N VAL A 124 -18.15 8.37 1.95
CA VAL A 124 -18.35 8.98 3.28
C VAL A 124 -18.24 7.92 4.37
N GLU A 125 -18.83 6.75 4.13
CA GLU A 125 -18.75 5.63 5.06
C GLU A 125 -17.33 5.06 5.12
N MET A 126 -16.61 5.03 3.98
CA MET A 126 -15.19 4.68 3.95
C MET A 126 -14.34 5.69 4.75
N MET A 127 -14.60 6.99 4.66
CA MET A 127 -13.91 7.99 5.48
C MET A 127 -14.20 7.81 6.98
N MET A 128 -15.46 7.52 7.33
CA MET A 128 -15.86 7.20 8.71
C MET A 128 -15.16 5.95 9.24
N ALA A 129 -15.08 4.89 8.42
CA ALA A 129 -14.34 3.69 8.76
C ALA A 129 -12.84 3.97 8.91
N LEU A 130 -12.23 4.69 7.96
CA LEU A 130 -10.79 4.96 7.92
C LEU A 130 -10.33 5.71 9.17
N GLN A 131 -11.08 6.70 9.65
CA GLN A 131 -10.70 7.43 10.86
C GLN A 131 -10.70 6.55 12.12
N LYS A 132 -11.58 5.53 12.18
CA LYS A 132 -11.61 4.53 13.26
C LYS A 132 -10.50 3.50 13.10
N MET A 133 -10.26 3.03 11.88
CA MET A 133 -9.34 1.92 11.59
C MET A 133 -7.87 2.35 11.59
N ARG A 134 -7.59 3.65 11.37
CA ARG A 134 -6.25 4.22 11.46
C ARG A 134 -5.57 3.80 12.76
N ALA A 135 -4.42 3.14 12.65
CA ALA A 135 -3.71 2.57 13.79
C ALA A 135 -3.15 3.64 14.75
N ARG A 136 -2.62 4.75 14.19
CA ARG A 136 -2.15 5.89 14.98
C ARG A 136 -3.26 6.91 15.20
N LYS A 137 -3.43 7.36 16.45
CA LYS A 137 -4.41 8.40 16.80
C LYS A 137 -4.17 9.67 16.01
N THR A 138 -2.95 10.20 16.08
CA THR A 138 -2.52 11.41 15.37
C THR A 138 -2.13 11.04 13.94
N PRO A 139 -2.82 11.57 12.91
CA PRO A 139 -2.36 11.43 11.54
C PRO A 139 -1.02 12.14 11.36
N SER A 140 -0.26 11.73 10.36
CA SER A 140 1.01 12.37 10.02
C SER A 140 1.17 12.44 8.51
N ASN A 141 2.27 13.01 8.05
CA ASN A 141 2.50 13.25 6.64
C ASN A 141 3.94 12.88 6.23
N GLN A 142 4.09 12.56 4.96
CA GLN A 142 5.36 12.24 4.30
C GLN A 142 5.56 13.19 3.11
N ALA A 143 6.82 13.53 2.80
CA ALA A 143 7.15 14.34 1.63
C ALA A 143 8.22 13.68 0.76
N HIS A 144 8.14 13.93 -0.55
CA HIS A 144 9.25 13.70 -1.46
C HIS A 144 10.22 14.88 -1.40
N VAL A 145 11.51 14.58 -1.36
CA VAL A 145 12.62 15.52 -1.47
C VAL A 145 13.54 14.99 -2.55
N THR A 146 13.37 15.51 -3.76
CA THR A 146 14.12 15.12 -4.96
C THR A 146 14.40 16.35 -5.81
N ASN A 147 15.41 16.27 -6.67
CA ASN A 147 15.58 17.26 -7.73
C ASN A 147 16.19 16.62 -8.98
N LYS A 148 15.89 17.18 -10.15
CA LYS A 148 16.30 16.63 -11.45
C LYS A 148 17.81 16.36 -11.60
N LYS A 149 18.65 17.05 -10.83
CA LYS A 149 20.11 16.99 -10.94
C LYS A 149 20.77 16.12 -9.87
N GLU A 150 19.99 15.52 -8.97
CA GLU A 150 20.51 14.82 -7.79
C GLU A 150 21.46 15.68 -6.95
N ASN A 151 21.20 16.99 -6.90
CA ASN A 151 22.06 17.95 -6.20
C ASN A 151 21.96 17.73 -4.68
N PRO A 152 23.04 17.29 -4.00
CA PRO A 152 22.99 16.96 -2.58
C PRO A 152 22.74 18.18 -1.69
N SER A 153 23.26 19.35 -2.05
CA SER A 153 23.07 20.57 -1.26
C SER A 153 21.61 21.03 -1.28
N LEU A 154 20.96 20.94 -2.45
CA LEU A 154 19.54 21.26 -2.57
C LEU A 154 18.69 20.23 -1.82
N LEU A 155 18.98 18.94 -1.94
CA LEU A 155 18.28 17.88 -1.18
C LEU A 155 18.34 18.11 0.33
N ALA A 156 19.52 18.44 0.86
CA ALA A 156 19.67 18.69 2.29
C ALA A 156 18.90 19.94 2.74
N ALA A 157 18.90 21.00 1.94
CA ALA A 157 18.14 22.23 2.23
C ALA A 157 16.63 21.98 2.19
N ASP A 158 16.13 21.31 1.15
CA ASP A 158 14.71 20.98 0.99
C ASP A 158 14.23 20.04 2.10
N ALA A 159 15.07 19.09 2.53
CA ALA A 159 14.76 18.20 3.64
C ALA A 159 14.65 18.95 4.97
N ALA A 160 15.56 19.88 5.26
CA ALA A 160 15.48 20.71 6.45
C ALA A 160 14.21 21.57 6.46
N GLU A 161 13.86 22.17 5.31
CA GLU A 161 12.60 22.92 5.16
C GLU A 161 11.37 22.02 5.36
N ALA A 162 11.37 20.81 4.77
CA ALA A 162 10.26 19.88 4.91
C ALA A 162 10.03 19.48 6.38
N VAL A 163 11.09 19.25 7.14
CA VAL A 163 10.96 18.95 8.57
C VAL A 163 10.37 20.13 9.35
N GLU A 164 10.81 21.37 9.08
CA GLU A 164 10.22 22.57 9.70
C GLU A 164 8.74 22.77 9.31
N ARG A 165 8.32 22.27 8.15
CA ARG A 165 6.90 22.24 7.72
C ARG A 165 6.08 21.11 8.38
N GLY A 166 6.72 20.24 9.16
CA GLY A 166 6.06 19.22 9.99
C GLY A 166 5.95 17.83 9.37
N PHE A 167 6.71 17.52 8.31
CA PHE A 167 6.77 16.15 7.77
C PHE A 167 7.53 15.22 8.73
N SER A 168 6.94 14.05 9.02
CA SER A 168 7.54 13.06 9.95
C SER A 168 8.40 12.02 9.24
N GLU A 169 8.21 11.89 7.93
CA GLU A 169 8.91 10.95 7.07
C GLU A 169 9.24 11.67 5.76
N LEU A 170 10.44 11.46 5.25
CA LEU A 170 10.89 12.00 3.97
C LEU A 170 11.37 10.86 3.08
N GLU A 171 11.17 11.03 1.79
CA GLU A 171 11.60 10.09 0.76
C GLU A 171 12.40 10.83 -0.31
N THR A 172 13.47 10.20 -0.75
CA THR A 172 14.17 10.58 -1.98
C THR A 172 14.25 9.38 -2.91
N THR A 173 14.50 9.65 -4.18
CA THR A 173 14.83 8.65 -5.20
C THR A 173 15.82 9.29 -6.19
N VAL A 174 16.17 8.59 -7.26
CA VAL A 174 17.19 9.02 -8.21
C VAL A 174 16.77 8.77 -9.65
N GLY A 175 17.05 9.72 -10.53
CA GLY A 175 17.07 9.50 -11.98
C GLY A 175 18.34 8.75 -12.44
N VAL A 176 19.44 8.82 -11.66
CA VAL A 176 20.69 8.08 -11.93
C VAL A 176 21.05 7.24 -10.72
N ALA A 177 20.89 5.91 -10.81
CA ALA A 177 21.05 4.96 -9.71
C ALA A 177 22.33 5.15 -8.84
N ARG A 178 23.44 5.53 -9.47
CA ARG A 178 24.74 5.74 -8.80
C ARG A 178 24.74 6.91 -7.79
N TYR A 179 23.76 7.81 -7.86
CA TYR A 179 23.61 8.91 -6.90
C TYR A 179 22.90 8.50 -5.60
N ALA A 180 22.31 7.30 -5.53
CA ALA A 180 21.48 6.89 -4.39
C ALA A 180 22.19 7.07 -3.02
N PRO A 181 23.49 6.74 -2.85
CA PRO A 181 24.19 7.00 -1.60
C PRO A 181 24.27 8.48 -1.23
N PHE A 182 24.54 9.36 -2.21
CA PHE A 182 24.59 10.81 -1.97
C PHE A 182 23.22 11.39 -1.66
N ASN A 183 22.16 10.92 -2.35
CA ASN A 183 20.81 11.36 -2.08
C ASN A 183 20.35 10.94 -0.68
N ALA A 184 20.53 9.66 -0.32
CA ALA A 184 20.19 9.14 1.00
C ALA A 184 20.92 9.91 2.11
N MET A 185 22.22 10.13 1.94
CA MET A 185 23.03 10.88 2.90
C MET A 185 22.60 12.35 3.03
N ALA A 186 22.37 13.03 1.91
CA ALA A 186 21.91 14.42 1.92
C ALA A 186 20.54 14.57 2.58
N LEU A 187 19.61 13.68 2.25
CA LEU A 187 18.28 13.62 2.85
C LEU A 187 18.40 13.39 4.36
N LEU A 188 19.20 12.42 4.79
CA LEU A 188 19.45 12.13 6.20
C LEU A 188 19.98 13.36 6.93
N ILE A 189 21.06 13.98 6.45
CA ILE A 189 21.65 15.17 7.07
C ILE A 189 20.63 16.31 7.17
N GLY A 190 19.96 16.63 6.05
CA GLY A 190 18.98 17.71 6.02
C GLY A 190 17.79 17.46 6.95
N SER A 191 17.29 16.22 7.00
CA SER A 191 16.16 15.83 7.87
C SER A 191 16.45 15.91 9.37
N GLN A 192 17.72 15.90 9.75
CA GLN A 192 18.17 16.05 11.15
C GLN A 192 18.67 17.47 11.43
N THR A 193 18.61 18.36 10.44
CA THR A 193 18.98 19.77 10.59
C THR A 193 17.73 20.58 10.92
N GLY A 194 17.79 21.40 11.98
CA GLY A 194 16.68 22.26 12.40
C GLY A 194 16.12 21.91 13.78
N ARG A 195 14.86 22.26 14.03
CA ARG A 195 14.18 22.05 15.32
C ARG A 195 13.47 20.70 15.43
N GLY A 196 13.17 20.06 14.30
CA GLY A 196 12.51 18.76 14.22
C GLY A 196 13.44 17.67 13.68
N THR A 197 12.90 16.45 13.59
CA THR A 197 13.55 15.30 12.97
C THR A 197 12.53 14.50 12.17
N ALA A 198 12.92 13.96 11.02
CA ALA A 198 12.09 13.03 10.25
C ALA A 198 12.83 11.70 10.00
N LEU A 199 12.07 10.63 9.77
CA LEU A 199 12.62 9.40 9.23
C LEU A 199 12.90 9.56 7.73
N THR A 200 13.94 8.93 7.21
CA THR A 200 14.35 9.07 5.80
C THR A 200 14.48 7.73 5.10
N GLN A 201 14.04 7.70 3.84
CA GLN A 201 14.23 6.56 2.93
C GLN A 201 14.81 7.01 1.58
N CYS A 202 15.41 6.06 0.86
CA CYS A 202 15.82 6.24 -0.53
C CYS A 202 15.20 5.11 -1.36
N ALA A 203 14.16 5.43 -2.13
CA ALA A 203 13.43 4.48 -2.95
C ALA A 203 14.23 4.11 -4.21
N VAL A 204 14.81 2.92 -4.21
CA VAL A 204 15.61 2.33 -5.28
C VAL A 204 15.39 0.82 -5.30
N GLU A 205 16.06 0.10 -6.20
CA GLU A 205 16.08 -1.37 -6.24
C GLU A 205 16.35 -1.96 -4.84
N GLU A 206 15.70 -3.09 -4.55
CA GLU A 206 15.51 -3.64 -3.22
C GLU A 206 16.82 -4.00 -2.49
N ALA A 207 17.76 -4.67 -3.18
CA ALA A 207 19.06 -5.01 -2.63
C ALA A 207 19.92 -3.77 -2.38
N LEU A 208 19.88 -2.79 -3.29
CA LEU A 208 20.54 -1.49 -3.08
C LEU A 208 19.91 -0.74 -1.90
N SER A 209 18.58 -0.70 -1.78
CA SER A 209 17.86 -0.05 -0.69
C SER A 209 18.25 -0.67 0.66
N LEU A 210 18.28 -2.01 0.74
CA LEU A 210 18.70 -2.73 1.95
C LEU A 210 20.15 -2.43 2.31
N LYS A 211 21.03 -2.37 1.30
CA LYS A 211 22.44 -2.02 1.50
C LYS A 211 22.61 -0.61 2.03
N LEU A 212 21.88 0.38 1.51
CA LEU A 212 21.90 1.76 2.02
C LEU A 212 21.45 1.81 3.49
N ALA A 213 20.40 1.05 3.82
CA ALA A 213 19.89 0.97 5.18
C ALA A 213 20.88 0.31 6.14
N TRP A 214 21.55 -0.78 5.74
CA TRP A 214 22.61 -1.44 6.55
C TRP A 214 23.86 -0.58 6.72
N LEU A 215 24.14 0.31 5.76
CA LEU A 215 25.19 1.32 5.90
C LEU A 215 24.76 2.52 6.76
N GLY A 216 23.52 2.54 7.26
CA GLY A 216 22.99 3.60 8.11
C GLY A 216 22.66 4.90 7.35
N LEU A 217 22.47 4.84 6.03
CA LEU A 217 22.18 6.01 5.20
C LEU A 217 20.68 6.32 5.12
N THR A 218 19.83 5.40 5.58
CA THR A 218 18.37 5.56 5.69
C THR A 218 17.90 5.03 7.03
N THR A 219 16.77 5.55 7.53
CA THR A 219 16.19 5.13 8.82
C THR A 219 14.97 4.22 8.67
N TYR A 220 14.41 4.14 7.45
CA TYR A 220 13.35 3.20 7.09
C TYR A 220 13.36 2.91 5.58
N ALA A 221 12.55 1.95 5.16
CA ALA A 221 12.20 1.70 3.76
C ALA A 221 10.68 1.50 3.63
N GLU A 222 10.09 1.92 2.51
CA GLU A 222 8.64 1.74 2.23
C GLU A 222 8.35 1.18 0.85
N THR A 223 9.19 1.42 -0.15
CA THR A 223 8.94 0.94 -1.51
C THR A 223 9.26 -0.56 -1.67
N LEU A 224 9.02 -1.37 -0.63
CA LEU A 224 9.11 -2.82 -0.66
C LEU A 224 7.88 -3.38 -1.38
N SER A 225 7.96 -3.42 -2.70
CA SER A 225 6.77 -3.60 -3.53
C SER A 225 6.18 -5.01 -3.42
N VAL A 226 4.85 -5.13 -3.38
CA VAL A 226 4.15 -6.43 -3.50
C VAL A 226 3.09 -6.32 -4.58
N TYR A 227 2.76 -7.43 -5.23
CA TYR A 227 1.92 -7.44 -6.42
C TYR A 227 0.76 -8.44 -6.30
N GLY A 228 -0.35 -8.16 -7.02
CA GLY A 228 -1.58 -8.96 -6.95
C GLY A 228 -1.60 -10.19 -7.86
N THR A 229 -0.60 -10.40 -8.72
CA THR A 229 -0.49 -11.57 -9.59
C THR A 229 0.93 -12.13 -9.58
N GLU A 230 1.08 -13.43 -9.78
CA GLU A 230 2.41 -14.07 -9.80
C GLU A 230 3.30 -13.53 -10.92
N GLN A 231 2.72 -13.25 -12.10
CA GLN A 231 3.46 -12.66 -13.22
C GLN A 231 4.02 -11.28 -12.87
N ALA A 232 3.20 -10.39 -12.30
CA ALA A 232 3.67 -9.07 -11.87
C ALA A 232 4.71 -9.16 -10.75
N PHE A 233 4.60 -10.14 -9.86
CA PHE A 233 5.63 -10.41 -8.85
C PHE A 233 6.97 -10.80 -9.49
N ARG A 234 6.95 -11.70 -10.47
CA ARG A 234 8.15 -12.11 -11.22
C ARG A 234 8.77 -10.96 -12.01
N ASP A 235 7.94 -10.13 -12.65
CA ASP A 235 8.41 -8.94 -13.37
C ASP A 235 8.94 -7.86 -12.40
N GLY A 236 8.45 -7.85 -11.17
CA GLY A 236 8.99 -7.09 -10.04
C GLY A 236 10.21 -7.74 -9.37
N ASP A 237 10.75 -8.82 -9.94
CA ASP A 237 11.94 -9.56 -9.49
C ASP A 237 11.84 -10.18 -8.08
N ASP A 238 10.62 -10.58 -7.68
CA ASP A 238 10.38 -11.09 -6.33
C ASP A 238 9.26 -12.13 -6.24
N THR A 239 9.13 -12.71 -5.06
CA THR A 239 8.06 -13.62 -4.64
C THR A 239 7.52 -13.17 -3.28
N PRO A 240 6.33 -13.64 -2.84
CA PRO A 240 5.86 -13.37 -1.49
C PRO A 240 6.87 -13.75 -0.39
N TRP A 241 7.62 -14.84 -0.59
CA TRP A 241 8.64 -15.30 0.37
C TRP A 241 9.89 -14.44 0.37
N SER A 242 10.41 -14.03 -0.80
CA SER A 242 11.58 -13.15 -0.84
C SER A 242 11.26 -11.78 -0.25
N LYS A 243 10.05 -11.24 -0.46
CA LYS A 243 9.58 -10.02 0.23
C LYS A 243 9.43 -10.20 1.74
N ALA A 244 8.83 -11.31 2.20
CA ALA A 244 8.72 -11.59 3.63
C ALA A 244 10.11 -11.74 4.29
N PHE A 245 11.04 -12.38 3.59
CA PHE A 245 12.43 -12.48 4.03
C PHE A 245 13.12 -11.10 4.05
N LEU A 246 12.92 -10.28 3.02
CA LEU A 246 13.45 -8.92 2.95
C LEU A 246 12.94 -8.05 4.08
N ALA A 247 11.62 -8.07 4.35
CA ALA A 247 11.03 -7.39 5.50
C ALA A 247 11.67 -7.84 6.82
N SER A 248 11.90 -9.15 6.98
CA SER A 248 12.63 -9.70 8.13
C SER A 248 14.10 -9.28 8.17
N ALA A 249 14.75 -9.12 7.02
CA ALA A 249 16.12 -8.64 6.92
C ALA A 249 16.25 -7.19 7.40
N TYR A 250 15.32 -6.30 7.05
CA TYR A 250 15.24 -4.96 7.64
C TYR A 250 15.00 -5.01 9.15
N ALA A 251 13.98 -5.77 9.59
CA ALA A 251 13.61 -5.87 10.99
C ALA A 251 14.74 -6.42 11.87
N SER A 252 15.51 -7.39 11.37
CA SER A 252 16.67 -7.96 12.07
C SER A 252 17.80 -6.97 12.32
N ARG A 253 17.79 -5.81 11.65
CA ARG A 253 18.72 -4.69 11.86
C ARG A 253 18.04 -3.51 12.58
N GLY A 254 16.83 -3.70 13.11
CA GLY A 254 16.08 -2.64 13.82
C GLY A 254 15.57 -1.54 12.89
N ILE A 255 15.50 -1.80 11.58
CA ILE A 255 15.10 -0.81 10.58
C ILE A 255 13.60 -0.94 10.33
N LYS A 256 12.90 0.18 10.46
CA LYS A 256 11.47 0.27 10.17
C LYS A 256 11.23 -0.01 8.69
N VAL A 257 10.17 -0.74 8.40
CA VAL A 257 9.80 -1.06 7.02
C VAL A 257 8.28 -1.04 6.86
N ARG A 258 7.79 -0.76 5.66
CA ARG A 258 6.43 -1.06 5.25
C ARG A 258 6.39 -1.43 3.77
#